data_AF-A0A7K8V152-F1
#
_entry.id   AF-A0A7K8V152-F1
#
_cell.length_a   1.000
_cell.length_b   1.000
_cell.length_c   1.000
_cell.angle_alpha   90.00
_cell.angle_beta   90.00
_cell.angle_gamma   90.00
#
_symmetry.space_group_name_H-M   'P 1'
#
loop_
_entity.id
_entity.type
_entity.pdbx_description
1 polymer ?
#
loop_
_entity_poly.entity_id
_entity_poly.type
_entity_poly.pdbx_seq_one_letter_code
_entity_poly.pdbx_strand_id
1 'polypeptide(L)'
;KKCEASGAMAEADINPKSMYHAKKWSDDVENLYRFQQAGYRDEIEYKQVKQVDMVECWPETGFVKKLQRRDNTFYYYDKQRECEDKEVHKVKVYVY
;
A
#
# COMPACT_ATOMS: atom_id res chain seq x y z
N LYS A 1 38.61 -12.69 -8.94
CA LYS A 1 38.43 -11.63 -7.91
C LYS A 1 37.89 -10.42 -8.66
N LYS A 2 36.64 -9.99 -8.51
CA LYS A 2 35.91 -9.71 -7.27
C LYS A 2 34.41 -9.87 -7.55
N CYS A 3 33.69 -10.57 -6.68
CA CYS A 3 32.24 -10.42 -6.57
C CYS A 3 31.98 -9.11 -5.85
N GLU A 4 31.17 -8.23 -6.43
CA GLU A 4 30.67 -7.04 -5.73
C GLU A 4 29.25 -7.34 -5.28
N ALA A 5 29.17 -7.85 -4.04
CA ALA A 5 27.96 -7.81 -3.25
C ALA A 5 27.78 -6.37 -2.79
N SER A 6 26.78 -5.67 -3.29
CA SER A 6 26.36 -4.37 -2.76
C SER A 6 24.96 -4.52 -2.14
N GLY A 7 24.97 -4.77 -0.84
CA GLY A 7 24.01 -4.23 0.13
C GLY A 7 22.52 -4.45 -0.11
N ALA A 8 22.06 -5.70 -0.18
CA ALA A 8 20.69 -5.99 0.22
C ALA A 8 20.66 -5.99 1.76
N MET A 9 20.21 -4.88 2.38
CA MET A 9 19.60 -5.04 3.70
C MET A 9 18.42 -5.97 3.47
N ALA A 10 18.54 -7.21 3.94
CA ALA A 10 17.39 -8.09 4.07
C ALA A 10 16.53 -7.49 5.19
N GLU A 11 15.79 -6.42 4.88
CA GLU A 11 14.56 -6.14 5.60
C GLU A 11 13.76 -7.41 5.53
N ALA A 12 13.43 -7.98 6.69
CA ALA A 12 12.66 -9.21 6.74
C ALA A 12 11.46 -9.06 5.81
N ASP A 13 11.29 -9.98 4.86
CA ASP A 13 10.08 -10.04 4.05
C ASP A 13 8.90 -10.25 5.02
N ILE A 14 8.32 -9.15 5.47
CA ILE A 14 7.15 -9.14 6.34
C ILE A 14 6.02 -9.67 5.48
N ASN A 15 5.78 -10.96 5.61
CA ASN A 15 4.76 -11.67 4.87
C ASN A 15 3.52 -11.85 5.75
N PRO A 16 2.32 -11.61 5.20
CA PRO A 16 1.09 -11.78 5.95
C PRO A 16 0.84 -13.27 6.23
N LYS A 17 0.36 -13.56 7.45
CA LYS A 17 -0.08 -14.89 7.88
C LYS A 17 -1.36 -15.32 7.20
N SER A 18 -2.27 -14.39 6.94
CA SER A 18 -3.55 -14.67 6.30
C SER A 18 -4.12 -13.44 5.57
N MET A 19 -5.15 -13.67 4.76
CA MET A 19 -5.85 -12.64 4.00
C MET A 19 -7.36 -12.92 4.00
N TYR A 20 -8.15 -11.87 4.12
CA TYR A 20 -9.61 -11.92 3.95
C TYR A 20 -10.10 -10.70 3.17
N HIS A 21 -11.33 -10.74 2.65
CA HIS A 21 -11.92 -9.60 1.95
C HIS A 21 -12.66 -8.68 2.94
N ALA A 22 -12.53 -7.37 2.76
CA ALA A 22 -13.24 -6.40 3.58
C ALA A 22 -14.76 -6.57 3.43
N LYS A 23 -15.48 -6.44 4.56
CA LYS A 23 -16.95 -6.59 4.59
C LYS A 23 -17.69 -5.25 4.65
N LYS A 24 -17.02 -4.23 5.20
CA LYS A 24 -17.54 -2.88 5.38
C LYS A 24 -16.43 -1.90 5.05
N TRP A 25 -16.82 -0.73 4.58
CA TRP A 25 -15.90 0.37 4.39
C TRP A 25 -15.41 0.90 5.74
N SER A 26 -14.14 1.30 5.79
CA SER A 26 -13.50 2.05 6.86
C SER A 26 -12.33 2.84 6.28
N ASP A 27 -11.76 3.76 7.05
CA ASP A 27 -10.60 4.55 6.65
C ASP A 27 -9.38 3.67 6.31
N ASP A 28 -9.19 2.58 7.06
CA ASP A 28 -8.14 1.58 6.74
C ASP A 28 -8.41 0.87 5.41
N VAL A 29 -9.66 0.52 5.13
CA VAL A 29 -10.05 -0.14 3.87
C VAL A 29 -9.89 0.80 2.69
N GLU A 30 -10.17 2.10 2.86
CA GLU A 30 -9.92 3.13 1.86
C GLU A 30 -8.43 3.18 1.48
N ASN A 31 -7.54 3.22 2.47
CA ASN A 31 -6.10 3.23 2.21
C ASN A 31 -5.62 1.91 1.59
N LEU A 32 -6.09 0.76 2.07
CA LEU A 32 -5.79 -0.55 1.47
C LEU A 32 -6.23 -0.61 0.01
N TYR A 33 -7.41 -0.07 -0.31
CA TYR A 33 -7.91 0.05 -1.68
C TYR A 33 -6.93 0.85 -2.55
N ARG A 34 -6.45 2.01 -2.07
CA ARG A 34 -5.49 2.84 -2.80
C ARG A 34 -4.16 2.11 -3.04
N PHE A 35 -3.60 1.47 -2.02
CA PHE A 35 -2.38 0.67 -2.18
C PHE A 35 -2.55 -0.44 -3.21
N GLN A 36 -3.69 -1.14 -3.17
CA GLN A 36 -3.98 -2.26 -4.08
C GLN A 36 -4.20 -1.81 -5.52
N GLN A 37 -4.84 -0.65 -5.73
CA GLN A 37 -4.90 -0.04 -7.07
C GLN A 37 -3.51 0.28 -7.63
N ALA A 38 -2.59 0.76 -6.78
CA ALA A 38 -1.22 1.05 -7.18
C ALA A 38 -0.33 -0.20 -7.36
N GLY A 39 -0.82 -1.40 -7.02
CA GLY A 39 -0.13 -2.67 -7.18
C GLY A 39 0.65 -3.12 -5.93
N TYR A 40 0.27 -2.64 -4.76
CA TYR A 40 0.83 -3.01 -3.45
C TYR A 40 -0.25 -3.62 -2.57
N ARG A 41 0.12 -4.55 -1.69
CA ARG A 41 -0.80 -5.17 -0.73
C ARG A 41 -1.30 -4.13 0.28
N ASP A 42 -0.38 -3.34 0.81
CA ASP A 42 -0.58 -2.35 1.86
C ASP A 42 0.61 -1.38 1.95
N GLU A 43 0.61 -0.53 2.98
CA GLU A 43 1.67 0.44 3.28
C GLU A 43 3.03 -0.23 3.51
N ILE A 44 3.07 -1.41 4.14
CA ILE A 44 4.31 -2.10 4.48
C ILE A 44 5.04 -2.49 3.20
N GLU A 45 4.34 -3.14 2.27
CA GLU A 45 4.94 -3.51 0.99
C GLU A 45 5.34 -2.26 0.17
N TYR A 46 4.53 -1.20 0.19
CA TYR A 46 4.89 0.03 -0.52
C TYR A 46 6.20 0.62 -0.01
N LYS A 47 6.34 0.74 1.32
CA LYS A 47 7.57 1.25 1.97
C LYS A 47 8.78 0.40 1.64
N GLN A 48 8.64 -0.92 1.69
CA GLN A 48 9.72 -1.85 1.33
C GLN A 48 10.11 -1.73 -0.15
N VAL A 49 9.14 -1.73 -1.07
CA VAL A 49 9.44 -1.69 -2.51
C VAL A 49 10.01 -0.34 -2.95
N LYS A 50 9.53 0.77 -2.36
CA LYS A 50 9.98 2.12 -2.71
C LYS A 50 11.12 2.63 -1.83
N GLN A 51 11.49 1.89 -0.79
CA GLN A 51 12.53 2.26 0.18
C GLN A 51 12.25 3.65 0.77
N VAL A 52 11.02 3.85 1.26
CA VAL A 52 10.55 5.09 1.88
C VAL A 52 10.02 4.84 3.28
N ASP A 53 10.29 5.75 4.21
CA ASP A 53 9.80 5.63 5.59
C ASP A 53 8.34 6.10 5.77
N MET A 54 7.91 7.05 4.93
CA MET A 54 6.62 7.73 5.04
C MET A 54 5.88 7.76 3.71
N VAL A 55 4.55 7.67 3.79
CA VAL A 55 3.64 7.82 2.65
C VAL A 55 3.04 9.22 2.67
N GLU A 56 2.88 9.83 1.50
CA GLU A 56 2.25 11.14 1.37
C GLU A 56 0.73 10.99 1.58
N CYS A 57 0.21 11.52 2.69
CA CYS A 57 -1.20 11.48 3.06
C CYS A 57 -1.80 12.90 3.18
N TRP A 58 -3.12 13.00 3.02
CA TRP A 58 -3.86 14.23 3.29
C TRP A 58 -3.90 14.50 4.81
N PRO A 59 -3.57 15.71 5.28
CA PRO A 59 -3.52 16.00 6.72
C PRO A 59 -4.90 15.99 7.39
N GLU A 60 -5.96 16.24 6.62
CA GLU A 60 -7.34 16.31 7.12
C GLU A 60 -7.95 14.93 7.41
N THR A 61 -7.72 13.97 6.50
CA THR A 61 -8.36 12.64 6.54
C THR A 61 -7.39 11.50 6.86
N GLY A 62 -6.08 11.72 6.68
CA GLY A 62 -5.08 10.66 6.76
C GLY A 62 -5.09 9.71 5.55
N PHE A 63 -5.88 10.00 4.51
CA PHE A 63 -5.90 9.17 3.32
C PHE A 63 -4.68 9.37 2.45
N VAL A 64 -4.21 8.29 1.82
CA VAL A 64 -3.08 8.30 0.91
C VAL A 64 -3.36 9.28 -0.24
N LYS A 65 -2.50 10.29 -0.40
CA LYS A 65 -2.65 11.35 -1.41
C LYS A 65 -2.03 10.95 -2.76
N LYS A 66 -0.88 10.27 -2.71
CA LYS A 66 -0.12 9.91 -3.90
C LYS A 66 0.69 8.64 -3.69
N LEU A 67 0.65 7.74 -4.66
CA LEU A 67 1.50 6.55 -4.71
C LEU A 67 2.24 6.46 -6.03
N GLN A 68 3.51 6.07 -5.98
CA GLN A 68 4.22 5.66 -7.18
C GLN A 68 3.97 4.18 -7.44
N ARG A 69 3.51 3.85 -8.65
CA ARG A 69 3.25 2.48 -9.10
C ARG A 69 4.55 1.72 -9.38
N ARG A 70 4.43 0.42 -9.63
CA ARG A 70 5.57 -0.44 -10.02
C ARG A 70 6.19 -0.07 -11.37
N ASP A 71 5.40 0.51 -12.28
CA ASP A 71 5.86 1.03 -13.58
C ASP A 71 6.46 2.45 -13.49
N ASN A 72 6.67 2.96 -12.27
CA ASN A 72 7.17 4.30 -11.96
C ASN A 72 6.23 5.47 -12.33
N THR A 73 5.01 5.20 -12.80
CA THR A 73 3.95 6.21 -12.94
C THR A 73 3.34 6.55 -11.57
N PHE A 74 2.61 7.65 -11.47
CA PHE A 74 2.00 8.10 -10.22
C PHE A 74 0.48 8.02 -10.27
N TYR A 75 -0.12 7.53 -9.19
CA TYR A 75 -1.54 7.72 -8.89
C TYR A 75 -1.70 8.81 -7.86
N TYR A 76 -2.71 9.65 -8.09
CA TYR A 76 -3.16 10.71 -7.20
C TYR A 76 -4.59 10.37 -6.78
N TYR A 77 -4.88 10.59 -5.51
CA TYR A 77 -6.14 10.22 -4.90
C TYR A 77 -6.78 11.43 -4.23
N ASP A 78 -8.10 11.50 -4.25
CA ASP A 78 -8.84 12.58 -3.60
C ASP A 78 -8.65 12.54 -2.07
N LYS A 79 -8.85 13.69 -1.42
CA LYS A 79 -8.86 13.77 0.05
C LYS A 79 -10.09 13.11 0.65
N GLN A 80 -11.17 12.99 -0.13
CA GLN A 80 -12.39 12.29 0.25
C GLN A 80 -12.33 10.81 -0.12
N ARG A 81 -13.36 10.07 0.33
CA ARG A 81 -13.56 8.65 0.06
C ARG A 81 -13.70 8.39 -1.45
N GLU A 82 -12.95 7.42 -1.96
CA GLU A 82 -13.03 6.94 -3.36
C GLU A 82 -13.46 5.46 -3.45
N CYS A 83 -13.31 4.67 -2.37
CA CYS A 83 -13.77 3.28 -2.34
C CYS A 83 -15.29 3.22 -2.17
N GLU A 84 -16.01 3.07 -3.28
CA GLU A 84 -17.45 2.84 -3.29
C GLU A 84 -17.82 1.51 -2.59
N ASP A 85 -19.02 1.42 -2.01
CA ASP A 85 -19.47 0.20 -1.30
C ASP A 85 -19.42 -1.06 -2.16
N LYS A 86 -19.61 -0.92 -3.48
CA LYS A 86 -19.50 -2.02 -4.45
C LYS A 86 -18.06 -2.53 -4.64
N GLU A 87 -17.04 -1.74 -4.30
CA GLU A 87 -15.63 -2.14 -4.43
C GLU A 87 -15.06 -2.69 -3.11
N VAL A 88 -15.70 -2.38 -1.96
CA VAL A 88 -15.24 -2.81 -0.62
C VAL A 88 -14.95 -4.31 -0.57
N HIS A 89 -15.84 -5.15 -1.08
CA HIS A 89 -15.69 -6.60 -1.03
C HIS A 89 -14.53 -7.14 -1.89
N LYS A 90 -13.92 -6.31 -2.75
CA LYS A 90 -12.73 -6.66 -3.54
C LYS A 90 -11.43 -6.30 -2.81
N VAL A 91 -11.49 -5.43 -1.81
CA VAL A 91 -10.32 -5.00 -1.04
C VAL A 91 -9.87 -6.16 -0.15
N LYS A 92 -8.59 -6.52 -0.29
CA LYS A 92 -7.96 -7.56 0.52
C LYS A 92 -7.41 -6.95 1.79
N VAL A 93 -7.68 -7.55 2.93
CA VAL A 93 -7.11 -7.17 4.22
C VAL A 93 -6.12 -8.25 4.62
N TYR A 94 -4.87 -7.85 4.82
CA TYR A 94 -3.77 -8.74 5.18
C TYR A 94 -3.53 -8.70 6.68
N VAL A 95 -3.32 -9.88 7.28
CA VAL A 95 -3.04 -10.04 8.71
C VAL A 95 -1.63 -10.57 8.88
N TYR A 96 -0.83 -9.92 9.70
CA TYR A 96 0.59 -10.22 9.91
C TYR A 96 0.89 -10.96 11.22
#